data_AF-A0A2W2F2C5-F1
#
_entry.id   AF-A0A2W2F2C5-F1
#
_cell.length_a   1.000
_cell.length_b   1.000
_cell.length_c   1.000
_cell.angle_alpha   90.00
_cell.angle_beta   90.00
_cell.angle_gamma   90.00
#
_symmetry.space_group_name_H-M   'P 1'
#
loop_
_entity.id
_entity.type
_entity.pdbx_description
1 polymer ?
#
loop_
_entity_poly.entity_id
_entity_poly.type
_entity_poly.pdbx_seq_one_letter_code
_entity_poly.pdbx_strand_id
1 'polypeptide(L)'
;MAELLEDGDIYFLYRPRVAEERVGSLAEVQRLLVVMHPWRGRHLRLLVVGRKRLPGIDEHDRFWAFVDEVVDRPEQLHKTLQARAYRTKTRDEREQPPARPAAEGAYVIARHDDHTHLAYELELPVRPGPAQRELSIEPEASYIVTVKNPQAPSPPGVGLRGARKGRLPAPLQNEFHGRRFAPLDPPAFLDHPGTELVLIGAAHDASAELQIDLDAEVERAERSTIFGDLRIGRRERPVAPLFAGEWA
;
A
#
# COMPACT_ATOMS: atom_id res chain seq x y z
N MET A 1 0.96 15.66 -20.36
CA MET A 1 -0.12 15.91 -19.38
C MET A 1 -0.64 14.57 -18.93
N ALA A 2 -0.67 14.34 -17.63
CA ALA A 2 -1.16 13.09 -17.08
C ALA A 2 -2.68 12.97 -17.22
N GLU A 3 -3.17 11.77 -17.46
CA GLU A 3 -4.61 11.44 -17.49
C GLU A 3 -4.98 10.72 -16.20
N LEU A 4 -5.89 11.31 -15.42
CA LEU A 4 -6.41 10.72 -14.19
C LEU A 4 -7.19 9.44 -14.48
N LEU A 5 -6.77 8.33 -13.88
CA LEU A 5 -7.45 7.03 -13.99
C LEU A 5 -8.28 6.71 -12.74
N GLU A 6 -7.80 7.07 -11.55
CA GLU A 6 -8.47 6.82 -10.26
C GLU A 6 -7.96 7.78 -9.18
N ASP A 7 -8.83 8.17 -8.25
CA ASP A 7 -8.59 9.00 -7.07
C ASP A 7 -9.16 8.33 -5.80
N GLY A 8 -8.56 8.59 -4.64
CA GLY A 8 -9.03 8.00 -3.37
C GLY A 8 -8.17 8.28 -2.15
N ASP A 9 -8.53 7.66 -1.03
CA ASP A 9 -7.77 7.71 0.22
C ASP A 9 -6.71 6.61 0.25
N ILE A 10 -5.54 6.92 0.80
CA ILE A 10 -4.43 5.99 1.01
C ILE A 10 -3.99 5.99 2.47
N TYR A 11 -3.81 4.78 2.99
CA TYR A 11 -3.44 4.54 4.38
C TYR A 11 -2.23 3.64 4.47
N PHE A 12 -1.20 4.09 5.18
CA PHE A 12 0.01 3.31 5.42
C PHE A 12 -0.03 2.71 6.82
N LEU A 13 0.16 1.39 6.91
CA LEU A 13 0.22 0.68 8.18
C LEU A 13 1.45 -0.22 8.23
N TYR A 14 2.04 -0.41 9.40
CA TYR A 14 3.09 -1.43 9.59
C TYR A 14 2.60 -2.52 10.55
N ARG A 15 3.02 -3.75 10.31
CA ARG A 15 2.83 -4.84 11.27
C ARG A 15 4.13 -5.08 12.04
N PRO A 16 4.13 -5.01 13.38
CA PRO A 16 5.28 -5.41 14.19
C PRO A 16 5.64 -6.89 13.99
N ARG A 17 6.85 -7.28 14.35
CA ARG A 17 7.25 -8.70 14.42
C ARG A 17 6.47 -9.41 15.53
N VAL A 18 6.46 -10.74 15.43
CA VAL A 18 5.77 -11.62 16.39
C VAL A 18 6.40 -11.40 17.77
N ALA A 19 5.56 -11.27 18.79
CA ALA A 19 5.96 -10.97 20.17
C ALA A 19 6.68 -9.62 20.37
N GLU A 20 6.65 -8.69 19.40
CA GLU A 20 7.15 -7.33 19.57
C GLU A 20 6.01 -6.35 19.94
N GLU A 21 5.86 -6.08 21.24
CA GLU A 21 4.86 -5.13 21.72
C GLU A 21 5.23 -3.67 21.42
N ARG A 22 6.52 -3.34 21.38
CA ARG A 22 7.02 -2.00 21.07
C ARG A 22 7.86 -2.04 19.81
N VAL A 23 7.72 -1.02 18.99
CA VAL A 23 8.60 -0.78 17.84
C VAL A 23 9.35 0.51 18.12
N GLY A 24 10.65 0.49 17.88
CA GLY A 24 11.53 1.65 17.91
C GLY A 24 12.35 1.79 16.63
N SER A 25 12.30 0.81 15.72
CA SER A 25 12.99 0.86 14.42
C SER A 25 12.38 -0.09 13.38
N LEU A 26 12.82 0.07 12.13
CA LEU A 26 12.49 -0.82 11.01
C LEU A 26 12.85 -2.30 11.26
N ALA A 27 13.79 -2.59 12.16
CA ALA A 27 14.20 -3.96 12.48
C ALA A 27 13.05 -4.77 13.08
N GLU A 28 12.20 -4.15 13.90
CA GLU A 28 11.04 -4.76 14.57
C GLU A 28 9.78 -4.77 13.70
N VAL A 29 9.81 -4.13 12.53
CA VAL A 29 8.71 -4.22 11.56
C VAL A 29 8.77 -5.58 10.84
N GLN A 30 7.62 -6.23 10.69
CA GLN A 30 7.46 -7.45 9.90
C GLN A 30 7.10 -7.13 8.44
N ARG A 31 6.12 -6.23 8.24
CA ARG A 31 5.59 -5.87 6.92
C ARG A 31 5.09 -4.43 6.90
N LEU A 32 5.24 -3.79 5.73
CA LEU A 32 4.52 -2.57 5.38
C LEU A 32 3.27 -2.95 4.57
N LEU A 33 2.16 -2.32 4.93
CA LEU A 33 0.83 -2.50 4.35
C LEU A 33 0.35 -1.14 3.83
N VAL A 34 -0.31 -1.16 2.68
CA VAL A 34 -0.96 0.02 2.11
C VAL A 34 -2.42 -0.33 1.88
N VAL A 35 -3.34 0.48 2.39
CA VAL A 35 -4.76 0.35 2.10
C VAL A 35 -5.15 1.48 1.17
N MET A 36 -5.85 1.15 0.09
CA MET A 36 -6.37 2.13 -0.86
C MET A 36 -7.90 2.05 -0.85
N HIS A 37 -8.54 3.20 -0.79
CA HIS A 37 -10.00 3.35 -0.83
C HIS A 37 -10.37 4.34 -1.94
N PRO A 38 -10.68 3.85 -3.16
CA PRO A 38 -11.04 4.74 -4.27
C PRO A 38 -12.39 5.40 -4.00
N TRP A 39 -12.50 6.72 -4.11
CA TRP A 39 -13.74 7.44 -3.77
C TRP A 39 -14.93 7.06 -4.67
N ARG A 40 -14.63 6.75 -5.93
CA ARG A 40 -15.63 6.27 -6.91
C ARG A 40 -15.68 4.75 -7.01
N GLY A 41 -14.80 4.07 -6.27
CA GLY A 41 -14.69 2.61 -6.25
C GLY A 41 -15.64 1.98 -5.25
N ARG A 42 -15.74 0.66 -5.33
CA ARG A 42 -16.58 -0.14 -4.41
C ARG A 42 -15.79 -0.91 -3.37
N HIS A 43 -14.47 -1.01 -3.55
CA HIS A 43 -13.64 -1.94 -2.82
C HIS A 43 -12.50 -1.22 -2.09
N LEU A 44 -12.25 -1.63 -0.85
CA LEU A 44 -10.98 -1.35 -0.20
C LEU A 44 -9.96 -2.41 -0.64
N ARG A 45 -8.76 -1.96 -0.98
CA ARG A 45 -7.67 -2.81 -1.45
C ARG A 45 -6.55 -2.80 -0.42
N LEU A 46 -6.16 -3.96 0.09
CA LEU A 46 -4.99 -4.13 0.94
C LEU A 46 -3.81 -4.60 0.09
N LEU A 47 -2.79 -3.78 -0.01
CA LEU A 47 -1.52 -4.11 -0.63
C LEU A 47 -0.49 -4.46 0.46
N VAL A 48 0.38 -5.42 0.14
CA VAL A 48 1.55 -5.75 0.94
C VAL A 48 2.80 -5.40 0.14
N VAL A 49 3.64 -4.53 0.72
CA VAL A 49 4.94 -4.21 0.15
C VAL A 49 5.93 -5.31 0.55
N GLY A 50 6.68 -5.83 -0.42
CA GLY A 50 7.63 -6.94 -0.23
C GLY A 50 8.84 -6.57 0.63
N ARG A 51 9.08 -5.27 0.83
CA ARG A 51 10.04 -4.71 1.78
C ARG A 51 9.30 -4.05 2.94
N LYS A 52 10.04 -3.74 4.00
CA LYS A 52 9.48 -3.10 5.20
C LYS A 52 9.28 -1.58 5.07
N ARG A 53 9.63 -1.01 3.92
CA ARG A 53 9.60 0.41 3.57
C ARG A 53 9.18 0.57 2.10
N LEU A 54 8.76 1.77 1.71
CA LEU A 54 8.54 2.12 0.30
C LEU A 54 9.88 2.23 -0.46
N PRO A 55 9.86 2.13 -1.80
CA PRO A 55 11.04 2.39 -2.61
C PRO A 55 11.61 3.79 -2.37
N GLY A 56 12.93 3.90 -2.25
CA GLY A 56 13.61 5.20 -2.29
C GLY A 56 13.49 5.83 -3.69
N ILE A 57 13.16 7.11 -3.73
CA ILE A 57 12.98 7.88 -4.97
C ILE A 57 14.34 8.17 -5.61
N ASP A 58 15.29 8.69 -4.83
CA ASP A 58 16.61 9.09 -5.35
C ASP A 58 17.38 7.88 -5.92
N GLU A 59 17.29 6.73 -5.25
CA GLU A 59 17.91 5.48 -5.71
C GLU A 59 17.15 4.79 -6.85
N HIS A 60 15.94 5.26 -7.19
CA HIS A 60 15.02 4.61 -8.12
C HIS A 60 14.82 3.12 -7.75
N ASP A 61 14.65 2.87 -6.45
CA ASP A 61 14.48 1.53 -5.90
C ASP A 61 13.26 0.86 -6.54
N ARG A 62 13.32 -0.47 -6.68
CA ARG A 62 12.25 -1.27 -7.31
C ARG A 62 11.79 -2.37 -6.38
N PHE A 63 10.62 -2.21 -5.78
CA PHE A 63 10.08 -3.19 -4.84
C PHE A 63 8.86 -3.90 -5.39
N TRP A 64 8.82 -5.21 -5.14
CA TRP A 64 7.61 -6.00 -5.35
C TRP A 64 6.55 -5.61 -4.32
N ALA A 65 5.32 -5.51 -4.77
CA ALA A 65 4.14 -5.46 -3.92
C ALA A 65 3.08 -6.43 -4.49
N PHE A 66 2.03 -6.71 -3.73
CA PHE A 66 0.90 -7.46 -4.24
C PHE A 66 -0.38 -7.09 -3.51
N VAL A 67 -1.52 -7.26 -4.19
CA VAL A 67 -2.84 -7.15 -3.59
C VAL A 67 -3.10 -8.39 -2.74
N ASP A 68 -3.21 -8.22 -1.43
CA ASP A 68 -3.47 -9.31 -0.47
C ASP A 68 -4.99 -9.55 -0.35
N GLU A 69 -5.77 -8.49 -0.18
CA GLU A 69 -7.23 -8.57 -0.03
C GLU A 69 -7.93 -7.43 -0.78
N VAL A 70 -9.13 -7.73 -1.28
CA VAL A 70 -10.06 -6.77 -1.87
C VAL A 70 -11.41 -7.01 -1.21
N VAL A 71 -11.94 -5.99 -0.54
CA VAL A 71 -13.11 -6.13 0.34
C VAL A 71 -14.15 -5.04 0.07
N ASP A 72 -15.43 -5.39 0.16
CA ASP A 72 -16.54 -4.43 0.00
C ASP A 72 -16.83 -3.67 1.29
N ARG A 73 -16.36 -4.20 2.43
CA ARG A 73 -16.71 -3.69 3.76
C ARG A 73 -15.48 -3.59 4.65
N PRO A 74 -15.24 -2.43 5.28
CA PRO A 74 -14.14 -2.21 6.23
C PRO A 74 -13.93 -3.30 7.28
N GLU A 75 -15.01 -3.87 7.80
CA GLU A 75 -14.97 -4.85 8.89
C GLU A 75 -14.28 -6.15 8.46
N GLN A 76 -14.25 -6.45 7.16
CA GLN A 76 -13.52 -7.58 6.61
C GLN A 76 -12.01 -7.34 6.75
N LEU A 77 -11.55 -6.12 6.44
CA LEU A 77 -10.15 -5.74 6.58
C LEU A 77 -9.71 -5.67 8.04
N HIS A 78 -10.59 -5.23 8.94
CA HIS A 78 -10.32 -5.18 10.38
C HIS A 78 -9.82 -6.54 10.92
N LYS A 79 -10.44 -7.65 10.47
CA LYS A 79 -10.03 -9.02 10.86
C LYS A 79 -8.62 -9.38 10.41
N THR A 80 -8.15 -8.78 9.32
CA THR A 80 -6.79 -8.96 8.85
C THR A 80 -5.83 -8.07 9.59
N LEU A 81 -6.21 -6.83 9.87
CA LEU A 81 -5.36 -5.87 10.56
C LEU A 81 -5.22 -6.12 12.08
N GLN A 82 -6.15 -6.83 12.72
CA GLN A 82 -6.11 -7.09 14.17
C GLN A 82 -4.99 -8.07 14.58
N ALA A 83 -4.81 -8.21 15.90
CA ALA A 83 -3.90 -9.17 16.50
C ALA A 83 -4.31 -10.61 16.16
N ARG A 84 -3.34 -11.51 16.06
CA ARG A 84 -3.59 -12.94 15.82
C ARG A 84 -2.74 -13.77 16.77
N ALA A 85 -3.39 -14.52 17.66
CA ALA A 85 -2.72 -15.55 18.45
C ALA A 85 -2.57 -16.83 17.61
N TYR A 86 -1.38 -17.43 17.60
CA TYR A 86 -1.18 -18.72 16.96
C TYR A 86 -0.25 -19.63 17.78
N ARG A 87 -0.59 -20.92 17.82
CA ARG A 87 0.23 -21.94 18.50
C ARG A 87 1.33 -22.45 17.59
N THR A 88 2.55 -22.48 18.10
CA THR A 88 3.68 -23.11 17.42
C THR A 88 3.76 -24.60 17.77
N LYS A 89 4.42 -25.39 16.92
CA LYS A 89 4.64 -26.84 17.17
C LYS A 89 5.44 -27.12 18.44
N THR A 90 6.15 -26.10 18.98
CA THR A 90 7.07 -26.20 20.11
C THR A 90 6.52 -25.59 21.40
N ARG A 91 5.21 -25.70 21.63
CA ARG A 91 4.48 -25.44 22.91
C ARG A 91 4.20 -24.00 23.34
N ASP A 92 4.82 -22.96 22.78
CA ASP A 92 4.49 -21.58 23.17
C ASP A 92 3.45 -20.93 22.24
N GLU A 93 2.43 -20.31 22.85
CA GLU A 93 1.51 -19.40 22.18
C GLU A 93 2.25 -18.12 21.82
N ARG A 94 2.21 -17.74 20.54
CA ARG A 94 2.80 -16.49 20.07
C ARG A 94 1.69 -15.58 19.58
N GLU A 95 1.79 -14.32 19.96
CA GLU A 95 0.89 -13.29 19.49
C GLU A 95 1.57 -12.48 18.38
N GLN A 96 0.87 -12.37 17.26
CA GLN A 96 1.18 -11.40 16.22
C GLN A 96 0.43 -10.10 16.56
N PRO A 97 1.15 -9.00 16.86
CA PRO A 97 0.52 -7.73 17.17
C PRO A 97 -0.36 -7.21 16.02
N PRO A 98 -1.33 -6.32 16.31
CA PRO A 98 -2.12 -5.68 15.28
C PRO A 98 -1.26 -4.75 14.42
N ALA A 99 -1.68 -4.51 13.18
CA ALA A 99 -1.08 -3.49 12.33
C ALA A 99 -1.29 -2.09 12.92
N ARG A 100 -0.30 -1.22 12.86
CA ARG A 100 -0.31 0.12 13.44
C ARG A 100 -0.35 1.16 12.32
N PRO A 101 -1.24 2.16 12.39
CA PRO A 101 -1.31 3.21 11.39
C PRO A 101 -0.05 4.09 11.46
N ALA A 102 0.54 4.37 10.31
CA ALA A 102 1.73 5.20 10.17
C ALA A 102 1.44 6.52 9.44
N ALA A 103 0.64 6.49 8.39
CA ALA A 103 0.32 7.70 7.64
C ALA A 103 -1.02 7.55 6.90
N GLU A 104 -1.59 8.68 6.52
CA GLU A 104 -2.88 8.85 5.85
C GLU A 104 -2.80 10.03 4.90
N GLY A 105 -3.44 9.91 3.74
CA GLY A 105 -3.44 10.94 2.71
C GLY A 105 -4.39 10.59 1.56
N ALA A 106 -4.34 11.40 0.49
CA ALA A 106 -5.04 11.14 -0.74
C ALA A 106 -4.07 10.64 -1.83
N TYR A 107 -4.57 9.82 -2.75
CA TYR A 107 -3.80 9.31 -3.88
C TYR A 107 -4.48 9.57 -5.20
N VAL A 108 -3.66 9.57 -6.24
CA VAL A 108 -4.05 9.54 -7.64
C VAL A 108 -3.30 8.42 -8.36
N ILE A 109 -4.03 7.67 -9.18
CA ILE A 109 -3.45 6.85 -10.25
C ILE A 109 -3.61 7.61 -11.55
N ALA A 110 -2.51 7.93 -12.22
CA ALA A 110 -2.53 8.66 -13.48
C ALA A 110 -1.66 8.01 -14.54
N ARG A 111 -2.14 8.01 -15.78
CA ARG A 111 -1.36 7.64 -16.96
C ARG A 111 -0.50 8.83 -17.39
N HIS A 112 0.79 8.63 -17.53
CA HIS A 112 1.70 9.62 -18.08
C HIS A 112 2.59 8.95 -19.13
N ASP A 113 2.43 9.37 -20.39
CA ASP A 113 3.06 8.73 -21.55
C ASP A 113 2.83 7.21 -21.63
N ASP A 114 3.87 6.40 -21.49
CA ASP A 114 3.82 4.92 -21.50
C ASP A 114 3.87 4.30 -20.10
N HIS A 115 3.70 5.12 -19.05
CA HIS A 115 3.76 4.71 -17.65
C HIS A 115 2.47 5.04 -16.91
N THR A 116 2.24 4.31 -15.81
CA THR A 116 1.22 4.66 -14.82
C THR A 116 1.90 4.99 -13.52
N HIS A 117 1.51 6.12 -12.94
CA HIS A 117 2.00 6.60 -11.66
C HIS A 117 0.94 6.38 -10.59
N LEU A 118 1.36 5.92 -9.41
CA LEU A 118 0.65 6.10 -8.15
C LEU A 118 1.33 7.26 -7.44
N ALA A 119 0.63 8.38 -7.34
CA ALA A 119 1.06 9.54 -6.59
C ALA A 119 0.20 9.71 -5.34
N TYR A 120 0.77 10.24 -4.27
CA TYR A 120 0.02 10.60 -3.08
C TYR A 120 0.59 11.83 -2.39
N GLU A 121 -0.25 12.44 -1.57
CA GLU A 121 0.14 13.46 -0.59
C GLU A 121 -0.48 13.14 0.77
N LEU A 122 0.28 13.33 1.85
CA LEU A 122 -0.13 13.02 3.21
C LEU A 122 -0.97 14.13 3.83
N GLU A 123 -2.08 13.75 4.47
CA GLU A 123 -2.77 14.59 5.45
C GLU A 123 -2.14 14.40 6.85
N LEU A 124 -1.83 13.15 7.21
CA LEU A 124 -1.29 12.80 8.52
C LEU A 124 -0.11 11.81 8.43
N PRO A 125 0.93 11.99 9.26
CA PRO A 125 1.18 13.20 10.05
C PRO A 125 1.54 14.38 9.14
N VAL A 126 1.07 15.58 9.48
CA VAL A 126 1.41 16.83 8.76
C VAL A 126 2.92 17.02 8.59
N ARG A 127 3.72 16.52 9.54
CA ARG A 127 5.18 16.49 9.44
C ARG A 127 5.68 15.07 9.72
N PRO A 128 6.28 14.38 8.73
CA PRO A 128 6.88 13.06 8.93
C PRO A 128 7.87 13.03 10.09
N GLY A 129 7.72 12.03 10.97
CA GLY A 129 8.63 11.76 12.08
C GLY A 129 9.57 10.59 11.78
N PRO A 130 10.27 10.06 12.81
CA PRO A 130 11.16 8.92 12.68
C PRO A 130 10.51 7.69 12.02
N ALA A 131 9.25 7.39 12.36
CA ALA A 131 8.55 6.23 11.80
C ALA A 131 8.35 6.33 10.28
N GLN A 132 7.86 7.48 9.80
CA GLN A 132 7.66 7.71 8.36
C GLN A 132 8.99 7.70 7.60
N ARG A 133 10.03 8.36 8.13
CA ARG A 133 11.36 8.39 7.52
C ARG A 133 11.97 7.00 7.35
N GLU A 134 11.92 6.17 8.38
CA GLU A 134 12.44 4.80 8.30
C GLU A 134 11.60 3.87 7.40
N LEU A 135 10.30 4.14 7.29
CA LEU A 135 9.39 3.48 6.34
C LEU A 135 9.47 4.06 4.91
N SER A 136 10.28 5.10 4.69
CA SER A 136 10.38 5.85 3.44
C SER A 136 9.03 6.37 2.93
N ILE A 137 8.17 6.81 3.85
CA ILE A 137 6.92 7.48 3.53
C ILE A 137 7.23 8.98 3.49
N GLU A 138 7.23 9.54 2.30
CA GLU A 138 7.47 10.97 2.06
C GLU A 138 6.17 11.76 2.30
N PRO A 139 6.24 13.09 2.53
CA PRO A 139 5.04 13.93 2.59
C PRO A 139 4.23 13.86 1.29
N GLU A 140 4.95 13.79 0.17
CA GLU A 140 4.42 13.68 -1.18
C GLU A 140 5.37 12.75 -1.96
N ALA A 141 4.83 11.88 -2.80
CA ALA A 141 5.64 11.00 -3.64
C ALA A 141 4.88 10.44 -4.83
N SER A 142 5.62 10.12 -5.88
CA SER A 142 5.16 9.41 -7.07
C SER A 142 5.97 8.14 -7.28
N TYR A 143 5.26 7.06 -7.62
CA TYR A 143 5.83 5.76 -7.99
C TYR A 143 5.29 5.31 -9.33
N ILE A 144 6.18 4.91 -10.25
CA ILE A 144 5.74 4.17 -11.44
C ILE A 144 5.30 2.78 -10.98
N VAL A 145 4.07 2.39 -11.37
CA VAL A 145 3.48 1.10 -11.02
C VAL A 145 3.33 0.25 -12.27
N THR A 146 3.97 -0.93 -12.22
CA THR A 146 3.82 -1.94 -13.27
C THR A 146 3.22 -3.22 -12.71
N VAL A 147 2.28 -3.79 -13.44
CA VAL A 147 1.62 -5.04 -13.10
C VAL A 147 2.40 -6.19 -13.70
N LYS A 148 2.64 -7.24 -12.92
CA LYS A 148 3.25 -8.47 -13.39
C LYS A 148 2.19 -9.37 -14.00
N ASN A 149 2.45 -9.86 -15.22
CA ASN A 149 1.60 -10.86 -15.85
C ASN A 149 1.64 -12.17 -15.03
N PRO A 150 0.51 -12.65 -14.47
CA PRO A 150 0.48 -13.84 -13.64
C PRO A 150 0.81 -15.12 -14.42
N GLN A 151 0.61 -15.12 -15.76
CA GLN A 151 0.93 -16.25 -16.63
C GLN A 151 2.41 -16.31 -17.04
N ALA A 152 3.14 -15.20 -16.92
CA ALA A 152 4.56 -15.18 -17.26
C ALA A 152 5.41 -15.70 -16.09
N PRO A 153 6.46 -16.53 -16.36
CA PRO A 153 7.25 -17.16 -15.32
C PRO A 153 8.00 -16.14 -14.44
N SER A 154 8.12 -16.45 -13.15
CA SER A 154 8.90 -15.68 -12.17
C SER A 154 10.29 -16.32 -11.99
N PRO A 155 11.35 -15.53 -11.74
CA PRO A 155 12.64 -16.07 -11.33
C PRO A 155 12.53 -16.93 -10.05
N PRO A 156 13.41 -17.93 -9.85
CA PRO A 156 13.43 -18.70 -8.61
C PRO A 156 13.57 -17.79 -7.39
N GLY A 157 12.73 -18.01 -6.37
CA GLY A 157 12.78 -17.19 -5.15
C GLY A 157 12.01 -15.87 -5.21
N VAL A 158 11.47 -15.47 -6.37
CA VAL A 158 10.80 -14.17 -6.57
C VAL A 158 9.32 -14.36 -6.86
N GLY A 159 8.49 -13.51 -6.25
CA GLY A 159 7.05 -13.46 -6.46
C GLY A 159 6.21 -14.44 -5.62
N LEU A 160 4.90 -14.28 -5.69
CA LEU A 160 3.91 -15.13 -5.03
C LEU A 160 3.98 -16.57 -5.56
N ARG A 161 3.80 -17.54 -4.66
CA ARG A 161 3.85 -18.97 -4.96
C ARG A 161 2.49 -19.64 -4.82
N GLY A 162 2.23 -20.63 -5.68
CA GLY A 162 1.09 -21.54 -5.57
C GLY A 162 -0.27 -20.83 -5.62
N ALA A 163 -1.18 -21.21 -4.73
CA ALA A 163 -2.56 -20.71 -4.67
C ALA A 163 -2.70 -19.20 -4.37
N ARG A 164 -1.60 -18.50 -4.06
CA ARG A 164 -1.58 -17.04 -3.88
C ARG A 164 -1.41 -16.25 -5.18
N LYS A 165 -1.07 -16.92 -6.30
CA LYS A 165 -1.06 -16.25 -7.60
C LYS A 165 -2.50 -15.97 -8.02
N GLY A 166 -2.82 -14.68 -8.16
CA GLY A 166 -4.12 -14.23 -8.65
C GLY A 166 -4.36 -14.71 -10.08
N ARG A 167 -5.64 -14.94 -10.42
CA ARG A 167 -6.07 -15.10 -11.81
C ARG A 167 -6.78 -13.83 -12.22
N LEU A 168 -6.34 -13.24 -13.33
CA LEU A 168 -6.98 -12.08 -13.89
C LEU A 168 -8.09 -12.49 -14.87
N PRO A 169 -9.23 -11.77 -14.90
CA PRO A 169 -10.22 -11.90 -15.96
C PRO A 169 -9.60 -11.69 -17.34
N ALA A 170 -10.21 -12.29 -18.37
CA ALA A 170 -9.70 -12.25 -19.74
C ALA A 170 -9.42 -10.81 -20.27
N PRO A 171 -10.28 -9.80 -20.02
CA PRO A 171 -9.99 -8.42 -20.45
C PRO A 171 -8.67 -7.90 -19.88
N LEU A 172 -8.48 -7.99 -18.57
CA LEU A 172 -7.24 -7.55 -17.91
C LEU A 172 -6.03 -8.38 -18.32
N GLN A 173 -6.22 -9.68 -18.55
CA GLN A 173 -5.15 -10.55 -19.03
C GLN A 173 -4.69 -10.19 -20.46
N ASN A 174 -5.57 -9.61 -21.28
CA ASN A 174 -5.27 -9.23 -22.65
C ASN A 174 -4.43 -7.94 -22.73
N GLU A 175 -4.53 -7.03 -21.75
CA GLU A 175 -3.74 -5.78 -21.66
C GLU A 175 -2.21 -6.03 -21.61
N PHE A 176 -1.80 -7.22 -21.19
CA PHE A 176 -0.39 -7.60 -21.24
C PHE A 176 0.12 -7.74 -22.68
N HIS A 177 -0.74 -8.04 -23.66
CA HIS A 177 -0.34 -8.32 -25.05
C HIS A 177 0.82 -9.32 -25.15
N GLY A 178 0.78 -10.38 -24.32
CA GLY A 178 1.84 -11.40 -24.23
C GLY A 178 3.12 -10.95 -23.51
N ARG A 179 3.22 -9.70 -23.07
CA ARG A 179 4.36 -9.17 -22.32
C ARG A 179 4.38 -9.71 -20.90
N ARG A 180 5.57 -9.65 -20.27
CA ARG A 180 5.75 -10.07 -18.87
C ARG A 180 5.16 -9.08 -17.86
N PHE A 181 5.04 -7.82 -18.26
CA PHE A 181 4.53 -6.71 -17.46
C PHE A 181 3.65 -5.80 -18.32
N ALA A 182 2.77 -5.06 -17.66
CA ALA A 182 1.95 -4.00 -18.22
C ALA A 182 1.95 -2.80 -17.26
N PRO A 183 1.69 -1.56 -17.72
CA PRO A 183 1.36 -0.46 -16.81
C PRO A 183 0.13 -0.79 -15.96
N LEU A 184 -0.06 -0.10 -14.83
CA LEU A 184 -1.26 -0.22 -14.00
C LEU A 184 -2.46 0.47 -14.66
N ASP A 185 -2.88 -0.06 -15.79
CA ASP A 185 -3.90 0.54 -16.62
C ASP A 185 -4.68 -0.56 -17.32
N PRO A 186 -5.94 -0.81 -16.91
CA PRO A 186 -6.74 0.00 -15.99
C PRO A 186 -6.45 -0.26 -14.49
N PRO A 187 -6.82 0.65 -13.57
CA PRO A 187 -6.72 0.46 -12.11
C PRO A 187 -7.41 -0.81 -11.58
N ALA A 188 -8.37 -1.36 -12.34
CA ALA A 188 -9.08 -2.60 -12.03
C ALA A 188 -8.17 -3.83 -11.86
N PHE A 189 -6.90 -3.79 -12.27
CA PHE A 189 -5.91 -4.81 -11.86
C PHE A 189 -5.81 -4.96 -10.33
N LEU A 190 -6.00 -3.87 -9.59
CA LEU A 190 -5.94 -3.85 -8.13
C LEU A 190 -7.17 -4.49 -7.47
N ASP A 191 -8.25 -4.71 -8.20
CA ASP A 191 -9.47 -5.36 -7.69
C ASP A 191 -9.37 -6.90 -7.66
N HIS A 192 -8.18 -7.44 -7.91
CA HIS A 192 -7.92 -8.87 -7.94
C HIS A 192 -6.84 -9.28 -6.94
N PRO A 193 -7.22 -10.02 -5.87
CA PRO A 193 -6.24 -10.58 -4.94
C PRO A 193 -5.19 -11.44 -5.64
N GLY A 194 -3.94 -11.29 -5.22
CA GLY A 194 -2.78 -11.96 -5.80
C GLY A 194 -2.22 -11.29 -7.06
N THR A 195 -2.74 -10.12 -7.47
CA THR A 195 -2.08 -9.27 -8.47
C THR A 195 -0.74 -8.79 -7.92
N GLU A 196 0.34 -9.14 -8.62
CA GLU A 196 1.71 -8.73 -8.28
C GLU A 196 2.07 -7.43 -9.01
N LEU A 197 2.70 -6.52 -8.29
CA LEU A 197 3.10 -5.18 -8.76
C LEU A 197 4.60 -4.98 -8.56
N VAL A 198 5.19 -4.09 -9.34
CA VAL A 198 6.48 -3.47 -9.04
C VAL A 198 6.26 -1.97 -8.89
N LEU A 199 6.62 -1.47 -7.71
CA LEU A 199 6.67 -0.05 -7.38
C LEU A 199 8.09 0.46 -7.63
N ILE A 200 8.22 1.55 -8.38
CA ILE A 200 9.49 2.15 -8.75
C ILE A 200 9.46 3.61 -8.28
N GLY A 201 10.42 4.02 -7.45
CA GLY A 201 10.52 5.43 -7.04
C GLY A 201 10.71 6.36 -8.23
N ALA A 202 9.91 7.43 -8.33
CA ALA A 202 9.91 8.35 -9.47
C ALA A 202 10.22 9.80 -9.06
N ALA A 203 9.41 10.41 -8.20
CA ALA A 203 9.61 11.80 -7.76
C ALA A 203 9.12 12.06 -6.34
N HIS A 204 9.76 13.03 -5.67
CA HIS A 204 9.32 13.58 -4.37
C HIS A 204 8.24 14.66 -4.53
N ASP A 205 8.23 15.37 -5.66
CA ASP A 205 7.22 16.37 -6.02
C ASP A 205 6.38 15.80 -7.16
N ALA A 206 5.36 15.05 -6.77
CA ALA A 206 4.49 14.32 -7.69
C ALA A 206 3.55 15.27 -8.44
N SER A 207 3.15 16.37 -7.79
CA SER A 207 2.32 17.43 -8.35
C SER A 207 3.01 18.10 -9.51
N ALA A 208 4.28 18.50 -9.36
CA ALA A 208 5.06 19.07 -10.43
C ALA A 208 5.39 18.05 -11.54
N GLU A 209 5.71 16.80 -11.17
CA GLU A 209 6.00 15.73 -12.14
C GLU A 209 4.80 15.46 -13.05
N LEU A 210 3.62 15.28 -12.45
CA LEU A 210 2.41 14.88 -13.17
C LEU A 210 1.58 16.06 -13.69
N GLN A 211 1.91 17.28 -13.25
CA GLN A 211 1.12 18.49 -13.47
C GLN A 211 -0.31 18.32 -12.94
N ILE A 212 -0.44 17.74 -11.74
CA ILE A 212 -1.68 17.49 -11.01
C ILE A 212 -1.62 18.27 -9.70
N ASP A 213 -2.77 18.74 -9.22
CA ASP A 213 -2.90 19.43 -7.93
C ASP A 213 -3.30 18.41 -6.86
N LEU A 214 -2.31 17.74 -6.25
CA LEU A 214 -2.55 16.73 -5.20
C LEU A 214 -3.07 17.37 -3.90
N ASP A 215 -2.64 18.59 -3.59
CA ASP A 215 -3.16 19.41 -2.50
C ASP A 215 -4.69 19.49 -2.60
N ALA A 216 -5.20 19.82 -3.79
CA ALA A 216 -6.64 19.87 -4.03
C ALA A 216 -7.32 18.50 -3.92
N GLU A 217 -6.64 17.39 -4.20
CA GLU A 217 -7.18 16.05 -3.94
C GLU A 217 -7.23 15.75 -2.44
N VAL A 218 -6.22 16.13 -1.66
CA VAL A 218 -6.25 16.02 -0.19
C VAL A 218 -7.40 16.87 0.38
N GLU A 219 -7.61 18.09 -0.11
CA GLU A 219 -8.75 18.93 0.31
C GLU A 219 -10.12 18.36 -0.10
N ARG A 220 -10.19 17.67 -1.25
CA ARG A 220 -11.40 17.02 -1.75
C ARG A 220 -11.68 15.69 -1.10
N ALA A 221 -10.67 15.05 -0.53
CA ALA A 221 -10.80 13.78 0.15
C ALA A 221 -12.06 13.82 1.00
N GLU A 222 -12.97 12.88 0.73
CA GLU A 222 -14.08 12.70 1.64
C GLU A 222 -13.42 12.52 3.01
N ARG A 223 -13.81 13.33 4.00
CA ARG A 223 -13.15 13.43 5.32
C ARG A 223 -13.21 12.14 6.15
N SER A 224 -13.28 11.00 5.49
CA SER A 224 -13.00 9.73 6.07
C SER A 224 -11.57 9.71 6.56
N THR A 225 -11.39 8.97 7.64
CA THR A 225 -10.10 8.84 8.28
C THR A 225 -9.78 7.37 8.36
N ILE A 226 -8.51 7.01 8.55
CA ILE A 226 -8.11 5.62 8.73
C ILE A 226 -8.91 4.90 9.83
N PHE A 227 -9.39 5.63 10.84
CA PHE A 227 -10.24 5.08 11.90
C PHE A 227 -11.70 4.90 11.46
N GLY A 228 -12.23 5.85 10.68
CA GLY A 228 -13.58 5.77 10.11
C GLY A 228 -13.66 4.68 9.06
N ASP A 229 -12.80 4.76 8.05
CA ASP A 229 -12.76 3.86 6.90
C ASP A 229 -12.38 2.45 7.26
N LEU A 230 -11.45 2.24 8.20
CA LEU A 230 -11.03 0.88 8.54
C LEU A 230 -11.76 0.33 9.78
N ARG A 231 -12.68 1.12 10.35
CA ARG A 231 -13.39 0.83 11.62
C ARG A 231 -12.41 0.39 12.72
N ILE A 232 -11.28 1.08 12.84
CA ILE A 232 -10.27 0.80 13.87
C ILE A 232 -10.56 1.69 15.06
N GLY A 233 -10.71 1.11 16.26
CA GLY A 233 -10.87 1.90 17.47
C GLY A 233 -9.58 2.62 17.83
N ARG A 234 -9.62 3.94 18.04
CA ARG A 234 -8.45 4.76 18.46
C ARG A 234 -7.76 4.27 19.74
N ARG A 235 -8.49 3.52 20.59
CA ARG A 235 -7.98 2.93 21.84
C ARG A 235 -7.45 1.51 21.67
N GLU A 236 -7.66 0.88 20.52
CA GLU A 236 -7.33 -0.52 20.27
C GLU A 236 -5.88 -0.70 19.78
N ARG A 237 -5.21 0.39 19.37
CA ARG A 237 -3.88 0.35 18.76
C ARG A 237 -3.07 1.59 19.11
N PRO A 238 -1.73 1.48 19.18
CA PRO A 238 -0.88 2.66 19.25
C PRO A 238 -1.06 3.55 18.01
N VAL A 239 -1.31 4.85 18.25
CA VAL A 239 -1.57 5.86 17.20
C VAL A 239 -0.50 6.95 17.13
N ALA A 240 0.52 6.89 17.99
CA ALA A 240 1.63 7.85 17.99
C ALA A 240 2.36 7.93 16.64
N PRO A 241 2.54 6.84 15.85
CA PRO A 241 3.16 6.96 14.53
C PRO A 241 2.35 7.87 13.61
N LEU A 242 1.02 7.74 13.60
CA LEU A 242 0.16 8.55 12.76
C LEU A 242 0.09 10.03 13.19
N PHE A 243 0.02 10.31 14.50
CA PHE A 243 -0.23 11.69 14.97
C PHE A 243 1.03 12.46 15.40
N ALA A 244 2.06 11.76 15.89
CA ALA A 244 3.31 12.36 16.36
C ALA A 244 4.51 11.98 15.48
N GLY A 245 4.35 11.02 14.56
CA GLY A 245 5.44 10.51 13.72
C GLY A 245 6.45 9.63 14.47
N GLU A 246 6.17 9.31 15.74
CA GLU A 246 7.04 8.49 16.60
C GLU A 246 6.66 7.03 16.52
N TRP A 247 7.65 6.13 16.57
CA TRP A 247 7.36 4.72 16.71
C TRP A 247 6.58 4.43 18.00
N ALA A 248 5.73 3.41 17.94
CA ALA A 248 5.04 2.86 19.09
C ALA A 248 4.88 1.36 18.93
#